data_AF-A0AAD7SXF5-F1
#
_entry.id   AF-A0AAD7SXF5-F1
#
_cell.length_a   1.000
_cell.length_b   1.000
_cell.length_c   1.000
_cell.angle_alpha   90.00
_cell.angle_beta   90.00
_cell.angle_gamma   90.00
#
_symmetry.space_group_name_H-M   'P 1'
#
loop_
_entity.id
_entity.type
_entity.pdbx_description
1 polymer ?
#
loop_
_entity_poly.entity_id
_entity_poly.type
_entity_poly.pdbx_seq_one_letter_code
_entity_poly.pdbx_strand_id
1 'polypeptide(L)'
;MPNTTDPWSAAVQRASLLDSARVFAPVPTTQHGVPYVPGAPRLAIGGLCVHPPRRAPWPTAAPHDGPFRVLEHGPKHLVVDIGGRPEHVSVDRVKLAHLDVTQPVDLAIPPRRGRPGPACTPR
;
A
#
# COMPACT_ATOMS: atom_id res chain seq x y z
N MET A 1 3.34 68.01 -14.27
CA MET A 1 2.53 67.26 -13.29
C MET A 1 2.43 65.82 -13.81
N PRO A 2 2.94 64.79 -13.12
CA PRO A 2 2.76 63.42 -13.58
C PRO A 2 1.38 62.90 -13.15
N ASN A 3 0.73 62.18 -14.06
CA ASN A 3 -0.68 61.82 -13.96
C ASN A 3 -0.83 60.58 -13.06
N THR A 4 -1.51 60.76 -11.92
CA THR A 4 -1.95 59.71 -11.00
C THR A 4 -3.12 58.95 -11.61
N THR A 5 -2.89 57.93 -12.42
CA THR A 5 -3.97 57.01 -12.82
C THR A 5 -3.39 55.62 -13.08
N ASP A 6 -3.11 54.89 -12.02
CA ASP A 6 -3.61 53.52 -11.84
C ASP A 6 -3.16 52.99 -10.47
N PRO A 7 -4.09 52.50 -9.63
CA PRO A 7 -3.70 51.86 -8.37
C PRO A 7 -3.03 50.53 -8.70
N TRP A 8 -1.74 50.39 -8.35
CA TRP A 8 -1.10 49.09 -8.33
C TRP A 8 -2.00 48.14 -7.51
N SER A 9 -2.44 47.06 -8.14
CA SER A 9 -3.27 46.05 -7.48
C SER A 9 -2.49 44.76 -7.43
N ALA A 10 -1.97 44.43 -6.24
CA ALA A 10 -1.28 43.18 -5.97
C ALA A 10 -2.11 41.95 -6.39
N ALA A 11 -3.45 42.04 -6.28
CA ALA A 11 -4.36 40.99 -6.69
C ALA A 11 -4.34 40.76 -8.21
N VAL A 12 -4.32 41.84 -9.00
CA VAL A 12 -4.27 41.77 -10.47
C VAL A 12 -2.92 41.19 -10.93
N GLN A 13 -1.82 41.65 -10.33
CA GLN A 13 -0.50 41.11 -10.64
C GLN A 13 -0.36 39.63 -10.26
N ARG A 14 -0.87 39.24 -9.09
CA ARG A 14 -0.92 37.83 -8.67
C ARG A 14 -1.74 36.99 -9.64
N ALA A 15 -2.89 37.49 -10.11
CA ALA A 15 -3.71 36.77 -11.07
C ALA A 15 -2.98 36.54 -12.40
N SER A 16 -2.31 37.57 -12.92
CA SER A 16 -1.51 37.48 -14.15
C SER A 16 -0.34 36.49 -14.02
N LEU A 17 0.34 36.49 -12.86
CA LEU A 17 1.41 35.53 -12.56
C LEU A 17 0.89 34.09 -12.48
N LEU A 18 -0.26 33.87 -11.84
CA LEU A 18 -0.89 32.55 -11.75
C LEU A 18 -1.32 32.04 -13.13
N ASP A 19 -1.82 32.92 -13.98
CA ASP A 19 -2.20 32.56 -15.36
C ASP A 19 -0.97 32.14 -16.18
N SER A 20 0.12 32.90 -16.07
CA SER A 20 1.40 32.59 -16.71
C SER A 20 2.00 31.28 -16.21
N ALA A 21 1.87 31.00 -14.90
CA ALA A 21 2.37 29.77 -14.29
C ALA A 21 1.65 28.50 -14.80
N ARG A 22 0.40 28.61 -15.28
CA ARG A 22 -0.35 27.47 -15.84
C ARG A 22 0.29 26.89 -17.08
N VAL A 23 1.08 27.67 -17.83
CA VAL A 23 1.86 27.18 -18.97
C VAL A 23 2.90 26.13 -18.55
N PHE A 24 3.34 26.18 -17.29
CA PHE A 24 4.26 25.21 -16.69
C PHE A 24 3.54 24.15 -15.86
N ALA A 25 2.22 24.06 -15.94
CA ALA A 25 1.49 23.00 -15.26
C ALA A 25 1.96 21.63 -15.82
N PRO A 26 2.24 20.65 -14.95
CA PRO A 26 2.66 19.33 -15.42
C PRO A 26 1.55 18.73 -16.28
N VAL A 27 1.95 18.08 -17.37
CA VAL A 27 1.02 17.30 -18.20
C VAL A 27 0.35 16.26 -17.29
N PRO A 28 -0.99 16.17 -17.25
CA PRO A 28 -1.68 15.15 -16.49
C PRO A 28 -1.18 13.77 -16.92
N THR A 29 -0.42 13.11 -16.06
CA THR A 29 0.05 11.76 -16.34
C THR A 29 -1.11 10.80 -16.16
N THR A 30 -1.20 9.80 -17.05
CA THR A 30 -2.10 8.68 -16.80
C THR A 30 -1.56 7.94 -15.58
N GLN A 31 -2.27 8.01 -14.45
CA GLN A 31 -1.93 7.18 -13.31
C GLN A 31 -2.38 5.75 -13.60
N HIS A 32 -1.42 4.85 -13.75
CA HIS A 32 -1.71 3.42 -13.74
C HIS A 32 -1.91 2.95 -12.30
N GLY A 33 -2.95 2.14 -12.08
CA GLY A 33 -3.30 1.61 -10.76
C GLY A 33 -4.38 2.42 -10.04
N VAL A 34 -4.70 2.00 -8.82
CA VAL A 34 -5.73 2.65 -7.99
C VAL A 34 -5.23 4.03 -7.56
N PRO A 35 -6.00 5.12 -7.75
CA PRO A 35 -5.60 6.45 -7.34
C PRO A 35 -5.29 6.46 -5.85
N TYR A 36 -4.16 7.07 -5.48
CA TYR A 36 -3.80 7.25 -4.09
C TYR A 36 -4.80 8.22 -3.47
N VAL A 37 -5.64 7.73 -2.57
CA VAL A 37 -6.56 8.57 -1.78
C VAL A 37 -5.85 8.89 -0.48
N PRO A 38 -5.45 10.16 -0.24
CA PRO A 38 -4.90 10.56 1.05
C PRO A 38 -5.94 10.25 2.14
N GLY A 39 -5.67 9.26 2.98
CA GLY A 39 -6.54 8.89 4.09
C GLY A 39 -7.22 7.51 4.03
N ALA A 40 -7.02 6.64 3.04
CA ALA A 40 -7.51 5.26 3.13
C ALA A 40 -6.73 4.22 2.29
N PRO A 41 -6.68 2.94 2.71
CA PRO A 41 -7.26 2.38 3.93
C PRO A 41 -6.17 2.15 4.99
N ARG A 42 -6.46 2.57 6.23
CA ARG A 42 -5.95 1.83 7.38
C ARG A 42 -6.26 0.37 7.13
N LEU A 43 -5.31 -0.53 7.35
CA LEU A 43 -5.53 -1.97 7.34
C LEU A 43 -6.75 -2.26 8.22
N ALA A 44 -7.92 -2.40 7.62
CA ALA A 44 -9.14 -2.60 8.36
C ALA A 44 -9.13 -4.02 8.89
N ILE A 45 -9.78 -4.24 10.03
CA ILE A 45 -10.08 -5.59 10.49
C ILE A 45 -10.82 -6.32 9.37
N GLY A 46 -10.34 -7.51 8.99
CA GLY A 46 -10.86 -8.26 7.84
C GLY A 46 -10.19 -7.95 6.49
N GLY A 47 -9.27 -6.98 6.42
CA GLY A 47 -8.46 -6.70 5.24
C GLY A 47 -7.37 -7.75 4.99
N LEU A 48 -6.79 -7.73 3.79
CA LEU A 48 -5.69 -8.62 3.41
C LEU A 48 -4.38 -7.87 3.29
N CYS A 49 -3.30 -8.48 3.78
CA CYS A 49 -2.00 -7.84 3.86
C CYS A 49 -0.85 -8.78 3.58
N VAL A 50 0.25 -8.26 3.05
CA VAL A 50 1.48 -9.01 2.75
C VAL A 50 2.61 -8.54 3.67
N HIS A 51 3.50 -9.44 4.08
CA HIS A 51 4.65 -9.10 4.94
C HIS A 51 5.96 -9.74 4.42
N PRO A 52 7.16 -9.21 4.73
CA PRO A 52 8.43 -9.83 4.35
C PRO A 52 8.52 -11.30 4.76
N PRO A 53 9.17 -12.16 3.95
CA PRO A 53 9.36 -13.55 4.28
C PRO A 53 10.24 -13.71 5.53
N ARG A 54 9.93 -14.73 6.33
CA ARG A 54 10.67 -15.04 7.58
C ARG A 54 12.00 -15.74 7.36
N ARG A 55 12.18 -16.37 6.19
CA ARG A 55 13.43 -17.02 5.82
C ARG A 55 14.28 -16.07 5.00
N ALA A 56 15.60 -16.21 5.13
CA ALA A 56 16.56 -15.53 4.28
C ALA A 56 16.12 -15.70 2.81
N PRO A 57 15.93 -14.61 2.06
CA PRO A 57 15.46 -14.71 0.70
C PRO A 57 16.47 -15.49 -0.12
N TRP A 58 16.02 -16.52 -0.82
CA TRP A 58 16.72 -16.96 -2.01
C TRP A 58 16.71 -15.81 -3.03
N PRO A 59 17.70 -15.71 -3.95
CA PRO A 59 17.78 -14.60 -4.90
C PRO A 59 16.48 -14.34 -5.70
N THR A 60 15.66 -15.38 -5.88
CA THR A 60 14.39 -15.36 -6.62
C THR A 60 13.13 -15.37 -5.74
N ALA A 61 13.26 -15.33 -4.41
CA ALA A 61 12.11 -15.36 -3.53
C ALA A 61 11.28 -14.08 -3.65
N ALA A 62 9.95 -14.21 -3.54
CA ALA A 62 9.05 -13.06 -3.53
C ALA A 62 9.41 -12.11 -2.36
N PRO A 63 9.44 -10.78 -2.58
CA PRO A 63 9.79 -9.81 -1.52
C PRO A 63 8.85 -9.82 -0.32
N HIS A 64 7.62 -10.31 -0.51
CA HIS A 64 6.60 -10.44 0.52
C HIS A 64 5.91 -11.80 0.41
N ASP A 65 5.63 -12.40 1.57
CA ASP A 65 4.72 -13.53 1.69
C ASP A 65 3.27 -13.02 1.64
N GLY A 66 2.42 -13.89 1.09
CA GLY A 66 1.15 -13.54 0.44
C GLY A 66 0.06 -12.89 1.30
N PRO A 67 -1.17 -12.83 0.77
CA PRO A 67 -2.25 -12.14 1.46
C PRO A 67 -2.68 -12.91 2.71
N PHE A 68 -2.50 -12.29 3.87
CA PHE A 68 -2.96 -12.75 5.18
C PHE A 68 -4.14 -11.91 5.66
N ARG A 69 -5.08 -12.54 6.34
CA ARG A 69 -6.23 -11.87 6.94
C ARG A 69 -5.83 -11.13 8.21
N VAL A 70 -6.14 -9.84 8.28
CA VAL A 70 -5.98 -9.04 9.51
C VAL A 70 -7.12 -9.38 10.47
N LEU A 71 -6.76 -9.89 11.64
CA LEU A 71 -7.67 -10.22 12.73
C LEU A 71 -7.88 -9.01 13.66
N GLU A 72 -6.81 -8.31 14.02
CA GLU A 72 -6.86 -7.14 14.92
C GLU A 72 -5.90 -6.04 14.45
N HIS A 73 -6.24 -4.79 14.76
CA HIS A 73 -5.44 -3.62 14.40
C HIS A 73 -5.04 -2.82 15.64
N GLY A 74 -3.74 -2.76 15.92
CA GLY A 74 -3.12 -1.89 16.91
C GLY A 74 -2.43 -0.68 16.29
N PRO A 75 -1.96 0.29 17.09
CA PRO A 75 -1.35 1.53 16.58
C PRO A 75 0.00 1.31 15.87
N LYS A 76 0.74 0.26 16.24
CA LYS A 76 2.07 -0.06 15.67
C LYS A 76 2.17 -1.51 15.17
N HIS A 77 1.16 -2.33 15.45
CA HIS A 77 1.16 -3.74 15.11
C HIS A 77 -0.22 -4.18 14.63
N LEU A 78 -0.24 -5.24 13.84
CA LEU A 78 -1.43 -5.96 13.41
C LEU A 78 -1.35 -7.38 13.94
N VAL A 79 -2.50 -7.98 14.23
CA VAL A 79 -2.62 -9.43 14.40
C VAL A 79 -3.15 -10.00 13.09
N VAL A 80 -2.42 -10.92 12.48
CA VAL A 80 -2.78 -11.55 11.21
C VAL A 80 -2.94 -13.05 11.37
N ASP A 81 -3.81 -13.66 10.57
CA ASP A 81 -3.98 -15.11 10.51
C ASP A 81 -2.96 -15.72 9.54
N ILE A 82 -2.01 -16.46 10.10
CA ILE A 82 -0.99 -17.19 9.34
C ILE A 82 -1.25 -18.69 9.51
N GLY A 83 -2.04 -19.26 8.60
CA GLY A 83 -2.36 -20.69 8.58
C GLY A 83 -3.14 -21.17 9.81
N GLY A 84 -4.11 -20.38 10.28
CA GLY A 84 -4.95 -20.65 11.46
C GLY A 84 -4.31 -20.24 12.78
N ARG A 85 -3.24 -19.43 12.75
CA ARG A 85 -2.52 -18.96 13.94
C ARG A 85 -2.47 -17.44 13.95
N PRO A 86 -2.96 -16.77 15.02
CA PRO A 86 -2.81 -15.34 15.16
C PRO A 86 -1.35 -14.97 15.42
N GLU A 87 -0.83 -14.02 14.66
CA GLU A 87 0.55 -13.57 14.77
C GLU A 87 0.69 -12.05 14.69
N HIS A 88 1.55 -11.48 15.53
CA HIS A 88 1.79 -10.04 15.58
C HIS A 88 2.84 -9.60 14.55
N VAL A 89 2.51 -8.59 13.75
CA VAL A 89 3.38 -8.01 12.72
C VAL A 89 3.41 -6.49 12.85
N SER A 90 4.60 -5.89 12.77
CA SER A 90 4.73 -4.42 12.78
C SER A 90 4.14 -3.82 11.51
N VAL A 91 3.44 -2.69 11.63
CA VAL A 91 2.81 -1.98 10.49
C VAL A 91 3.84 -1.62 9.41
N ASP A 92 5.08 -1.29 9.79
CA ASP A 92 6.16 -0.94 8.86
C ASP A 92 6.53 -2.07 7.88
N ARG A 93 6.17 -3.31 8.24
CA ARG A 93 6.47 -4.51 7.47
C ARG A 93 5.24 -5.04 6.76
N VAL A 94 4.16 -4.28 6.68
CA VAL A 94 2.92 -4.72 6.08
C VAL A 94 2.56 -3.83 4.92
N LYS A 95 2.13 -4.44 3.82
CA LYS A 95 1.52 -3.74 2.69
C LYS A 95 0.13 -4.28 2.45
N LEU A 96 -0.80 -3.43 2.04
CA LEU A 96 -2.14 -3.86 1.65
C LEU A 96 -2.04 -4.80 0.45
N ALA A 97 -2.76 -5.91 0.50
CA ALA A 97 -2.86 -6.81 -0.64
C ALA A 97 -3.70 -6.14 -1.74
N HIS A 98 -3.21 -6.16 -2.97
CA HIS A 98 -4.00 -5.80 -4.13
C HIS A 98 -4.91 -6.99 -4.47
N LEU A 99 -6.22 -6.77 -4.43
CA LEU A 99 -7.22 -7.80 -4.71
C LEU A 99 -7.93 -7.45 -6.01
N ASP A 100 -8.03 -8.43 -6.91
CA ASP A 100 -8.91 -8.34 -8.06
C ASP A 100 -10.33 -8.68 -7.62
N VAL A 101 -11.28 -7.77 -7.82
CA VAL A 101 -12.68 -7.93 -7.41
C VAL A 101 -13.35 -9.11 -8.14
N THR A 102 -12.81 -9.51 -9.28
CA THR A 102 -13.35 -10.57 -10.13
C THR A 102 -12.90 -11.97 -9.72
N GLN A 103 -11.88 -12.10 -8.86
CA GLN A 103 -11.25 -13.37 -8.53
C GLN A 103 -11.36 -13.67 -7.02
N PRO A 104 -11.69 -14.91 -6.62
CA PRO A 104 -11.65 -15.29 -5.22
C PRO A 104 -10.21 -15.18 -4.68
N VAL A 105 -10.07 -14.64 -3.48
CA VAL A 105 -8.75 -14.47 -2.87
C VAL A 105 -8.29 -15.77 -2.23
N ASP A 106 -7.18 -16.30 -2.70
CA ASP A 106 -6.49 -17.42 -2.07
C ASP A 106 -5.56 -16.91 -0.95
N LEU A 107 -5.76 -17.39 0.27
CA LEU A 107 -4.96 -16.99 1.43
C LEU A 107 -3.66 -17.78 1.47
N ALA A 108 -2.57 -17.10 1.80
CA ALA A 108 -1.27 -17.77 1.88
C ALA A 108 -1.22 -18.76 3.05
N ILE A 109 -0.96 -20.03 2.74
CA ILE A 109 -0.69 -21.06 3.74
C ILE A 109 0.82 -21.10 3.99
N PRO A 110 1.29 -20.83 5.23
CA PRO A 110 2.72 -20.89 5.54
C PRO A 110 3.26 -22.30 5.30
N PRO A 111 4.51 -22.43 4.80
CA PRO A 111 5.13 -23.73 4.63
C PRO A 111 5.20 -24.48 5.97
N ARG A 112 4.97 -25.80 5.93
CA ARG A 112 5.00 -26.65 7.13
C ARG A 112 6.34 -26.47 7.87
N ARG A 113 6.26 -26.09 9.15
CA ARG A 113 7.42 -26.00 10.04
C ARG A 113 7.76 -27.40 10.56
N GLY A 114 9.01 -27.84 10.41
CA GLY A 114 9.52 -29.04 11.07
C GLY A 114 10.15 -30.08 10.16
N ARG A 115 10.39 -31.26 10.74
CA ARG A 115 10.99 -32.45 10.10
C ARG A 115 10.12 -32.91 8.92
N PRO A 116 10.70 -33.39 7.81
CA PRO A 116 9.94 -34.10 6.79
C PRO A 116 9.06 -35.17 7.45
N GLY A 117 7.79 -35.27 7.03
CA GLY A 117 6.92 -36.34 7.50
C GLY A 117 7.56 -37.70 7.19
N PRO A 118 7.29 -38.74 7.99
CA PRO A 118 7.77 -40.08 7.67
C PRO A 118 7.34 -40.42 6.24
N ALA A 119 8.30 -40.86 5.42
CA ALA A 119 8.03 -41.25 4.04
C ALA A 119 6.88 -42.27 4.05
N CYS A 120 5.87 -42.00 3.23
CA CYS A 120 4.74 -42.90 3.06
C CYS A 120 5.29 -44.24 2.56
N THR A 121 5.41 -45.25 3.43
CA THR A 121 5.76 -46.61 3.03
C THR A 121 4.56 -47.21 2.30
N PRO A 122 4.68 -47.60 1.01
CA PRO A 122 3.63 -48.36 0.35
C PRO A 122 3.49 -49.70 1.07
N ARG A 123 2.24 -50.12 1.23
CA ARG A 123 1.84 -51.34 1.92
C ARG A 123 1.88 -52.54 0.98
#